data_AF-A0A524JHZ1-F1
#
_entry.id   AF-A0A524JHZ1-F1
#
_cell.length_a   1.000
_cell.length_b   1.000
_cell.length_c   1.000
_cell.angle_alpha   90.00
_cell.angle_beta   90.00
_cell.angle_gamma   90.00
#
_symmetry.space_group_name_H-M   'P 1'
#
loop_
_entity.id
_entity.type
_entity.pdbx_description
1 polymer ?
#
loop_
_entity_poly.entity_id
_entity_poly.type
_entity_poly.pdbx_seq_one_letter_code
_entity_poly.pdbx_strand_id
1 'polypeptide(L)'
;QEAFDMGMVNAVVPHDALEETAYQWAQEILEKSPTSIKMLKFAMNLTDDGMVGQQVFAGEATRLAYMTEEAKEGRNAFLEKRKPNFGKNNWIP
;
A
#
# COMPACT_ATOMS: atom_id res chain seq x y z
N GLN A 1 11.39 26.40 13.54
CA GLN A 1 10.12 26.50 14.29
C GLN A 1 8.96 26.84 13.36
N GLU A 2 8.98 27.98 12.65
CA GLU A 2 7.86 28.42 11.79
C GLU A 2 7.37 27.37 10.77
N ALA A 3 8.28 26.65 10.10
CA ALA A 3 7.93 25.60 9.13
C ALA A 3 7.16 24.40 9.74
N PHE A 4 7.43 24.10 11.01
CA PHE A 4 6.69 23.09 11.77
C PHE A 4 5.30 23.62 12.14
N ASP A 5 5.22 24.86 12.62
CA ASP A 5 3.95 25.49 13.02
C ASP A 5 2.97 25.64 11.85
N MET A 6 3.47 25.84 10.63
CA MET A 6 2.65 25.89 9.41
C MET A 6 2.31 24.51 8.81
N GLY A 7 2.83 23.41 9.37
CA GLY A 7 2.42 22.04 9.07
C GLY A 7 3.21 21.30 7.99
N MET A 8 4.29 21.88 7.44
CA MET A 8 5.10 21.24 6.39
C MET A 8 6.37 20.52 6.90
N VAL A 9 6.65 20.61 8.20
CA VAL A 9 7.73 19.87 8.88
C VAL A 9 7.13 19.04 10.00
N ASN A 10 7.48 17.74 10.05
CA ASN A 10 6.93 16.82 11.06
C ASN A 10 7.59 16.93 12.45
N ALA A 11 8.85 17.38 12.55
CA ALA A 11 9.57 17.57 13.81
C ALA A 11 10.71 18.58 13.69
N VAL A 12 11.04 19.28 14.78
CA VAL A 12 12.20 20.17 14.91
C VAL A 12 13.16 19.58 15.93
N VAL A 13 14.40 19.31 15.53
CA VAL A 13 15.43 18.68 16.37
C VAL A 13 16.74 19.47 16.35
N PRO A 14 17.61 19.34 17.37
CA PRO A 14 18.97 19.86 17.34
C PRO A 14 19.75 19.39 16.10
N HIS A 15 20.66 20.24 15.60
CA HIS A 15 21.37 19.96 14.35
C HIS A 15 22.22 18.68 14.41
N ASP A 16 22.86 18.42 15.55
CA ASP A 16 23.67 17.24 15.81
C ASP A 16 22.87 15.93 15.94
N ALA A 17 21.55 16.03 16.17
CA ALA A 17 20.65 14.90 16.30
C ALA A 17 19.82 14.61 15.04
N LEU A 18 19.99 15.39 13.95
CA LEU A 18 19.16 15.30 12.75
C LEU A 18 19.18 13.90 12.11
N GLU A 19 20.37 13.39 11.83
CA GLU A 19 20.56 12.07 11.19
C GLU A 19 20.13 10.92 12.11
N GLU A 20 20.43 11.02 13.41
CA GLU A 20 20.03 10.00 14.39
C GLU A 20 18.51 9.90 14.48
N THR A 21 17.81 11.03 14.58
CA THR A 21 16.34 11.06 14.65
C THR A 21 15.73 10.52 13.34
N ALA A 22 16.27 10.93 12.19
CA ALA A 22 15.80 10.44 10.89
C ALA A 22 15.98 8.91 10.77
N TYR A 23 17.11 8.38 11.23
CA TYR A 23 17.36 6.94 11.23
C TYR A 23 16.41 6.19 12.16
N GLN A 24 16.15 6.70 13.36
CA GLN A 24 15.19 6.12 14.30
C GLN A 24 13.79 6.03 13.69
N TRP A 25 13.31 7.10 13.05
CA TRP A 25 12.01 7.09 12.37
C TRP A 25 11.97 6.09 11.22
N ALA A 26 13.07 5.96 10.46
CA ALA A 26 13.18 4.95 9.43
C ALA A 26 13.07 3.52 10.00
N GLN A 27 13.73 3.25 11.13
CA GLN A 27 13.62 1.94 11.81
C GLN A 27 12.19 1.65 12.27
N GLU A 28 11.50 2.63 12.85
CA GLU A 28 10.10 2.47 13.28
C GLU A 28 9.16 2.11 12.11
N ILE A 29 9.39 2.69 10.93
CA ILE A 29 8.63 2.39 9.71
C ILE A 29 8.98 0.98 9.19
N LEU A 30 10.26 0.58 9.24
CA LEU A 30 10.72 -0.73 8.78
C LEU A 30 10.16 -1.90 9.61
N GLU A 31 9.79 -1.65 10.86
CA GLU A 31 9.09 -2.63 11.70
C GLU A 31 7.63 -2.86 11.30
N LYS A 32 7.05 -2.04 10.42
CA LYS A 32 5.65 -2.15 10.02
C LYS A 32 5.45 -3.09 8.83
N SER A 33 4.21 -3.50 8.61
CA SER A 33 3.84 -4.31 7.44
C SER A 33 4.20 -3.60 6.13
N PRO A 34 5.06 -4.17 5.27
CA PRO A 34 5.42 -3.55 3.99
C PRO A 34 4.22 -3.28 3.09
N THR A 35 3.23 -4.18 3.10
CA THR A 35 1.96 -3.99 2.37
C THR A 35 1.19 -2.80 2.91
N SER A 36 1.09 -2.66 4.24
CA SER A 36 0.35 -1.56 4.84
C SER A 36 1.00 -0.21 4.54
N ILE A 37 2.33 -0.10 4.69
CA ILE A 37 3.08 1.13 4.37
C ILE A 37 2.88 1.53 2.90
N LYS A 38 2.96 0.58 1.98
CA LYS A 38 2.78 0.86 0.55
C LYS A 38 1.35 1.31 0.23
N MET A 39 0.34 0.59 0.74
CA MET A 39 -1.07 0.90 0.46
C MET A 39 -1.48 2.25 1.07
N LEU A 40 -1.00 2.57 2.27
CA LEU A 40 -1.27 3.87 2.92
C LEU A 40 -0.67 5.02 2.12
N LYS A 41 0.58 4.89 1.64
CA LYS A 41 1.20 5.90 0.77
C LYS A 41 0.36 6.14 -0.47
N PHE A 42 -0.07 5.08 -1.16
CA PHE A 42 -0.87 5.22 -2.38
C PHE A 42 -2.28 5.73 -2.10
N ALA A 43 -2.88 5.42 -0.95
CA ALA A 43 -4.17 5.98 -0.54
C ALA A 43 -4.08 7.48 -0.26
N MET A 44 -2.99 7.94 0.38
CA MET A 44 -2.77 9.38 0.59
C MET A 44 -2.54 10.11 -0.74
N ASN A 45 -1.80 9.53 -1.67
CA ASN A 45 -1.64 10.08 -3.03
C ASN A 45 -2.95 10.12 -3.83
N LEU A 46 -3.80 9.10 -3.68
CA LEU A 46 -5.02 8.91 -4.48
C LEU A 46 -5.97 10.11 -4.43
N THR A 47 -6.05 10.81 -3.31
CA THR A 47 -6.95 11.97 -3.14
C THR A 47 -6.61 13.12 -4.08
N ASP A 48 -5.34 13.26 -4.47
CA ASP A 48 -4.85 14.45 -5.19
C ASP A 48 -4.31 14.10 -6.59
N ASP A 49 -3.87 12.86 -6.82
CA ASP A 49 -3.24 12.42 -8.09
C ASP A 49 -4.26 11.94 -9.16
N GLY A 50 -5.56 12.03 -8.87
CA GLY A 50 -6.65 11.68 -9.80
C GLY A 50 -6.51 10.29 -10.42
N MET A 51 -6.58 10.22 -11.75
CA MET A 51 -6.53 8.93 -12.47
C MET A 51 -5.17 8.22 -12.32
N VAL A 52 -4.07 8.96 -12.19
CA VAL A 52 -2.74 8.38 -11.95
C VAL A 52 -2.68 7.77 -10.56
N GLY A 53 -3.20 8.49 -9.55
CA GLY A 53 -3.35 7.96 -8.19
C GLY A 53 -4.19 6.68 -8.16
N GLN A 54 -5.31 6.67 -8.89
CA GLN A 54 -6.17 5.49 -9.01
C GLN A 54 -5.45 4.30 -9.64
N GLN A 55 -4.68 4.52 -10.71
CA GLN A 55 -3.89 3.48 -11.36
C GLN A 55 -2.88 2.84 -10.38
N VAL A 56 -2.14 3.66 -9.65
CA VAL A 56 -1.10 3.19 -8.73
C VAL A 56 -1.72 2.39 -7.56
N PHE A 57 -2.80 2.91 -6.97
CA PHE A 57 -3.50 2.22 -5.88
C PHE A 57 -4.16 0.91 -6.33
N ALA A 58 -4.91 0.93 -7.44
CA ALA A 58 -5.58 -0.24 -7.98
C ALA A 58 -4.61 -1.32 -8.47
N GLY A 59 -3.41 -0.93 -8.94
CA GLY A 59 -2.35 -1.86 -9.31
C GLY A 59 -1.89 -2.73 -8.13
N GLU A 60 -1.74 -2.16 -6.93
CA GLU A 60 -1.39 -2.95 -5.75
C GLU A 60 -2.57 -3.76 -5.20
N ALA A 61 -3.80 -3.25 -5.28
CA ALA A 61 -4.99 -4.06 -4.99
C ALA A 61 -5.07 -5.30 -5.90
N THR A 62 -4.73 -5.13 -7.19
CA THR A 62 -4.62 -6.23 -8.14
C THR A 62 -3.53 -7.22 -7.72
N ARG A 63 -2.34 -6.73 -7.33
CA ARG A 63 -1.26 -7.59 -6.81
C ARG A 63 -1.72 -8.43 -5.62
N LEU A 64 -2.49 -7.86 -4.69
CA LEU A 64 -3.05 -8.58 -3.55
C LEU A 64 -4.07 -9.64 -4.00
N ALA A 65 -4.94 -9.31 -4.96
CA ALA A 65 -5.89 -10.27 -5.53
C ALA A 65 -5.18 -11.48 -6.14
N TYR A 66 -4.05 -11.30 -6.83
CA TYR A 66 -3.26 -12.39 -7.42
C TYR A 66 -2.75 -13.43 -6.40
N MET A 67 -2.63 -13.05 -5.12
CA MET A 67 -2.19 -13.95 -4.04
C MET A 67 -3.31 -14.84 -3.47
N THR A 68 -4.57 -14.57 -3.81
CA THR A 68 -5.74 -15.32 -3.32
C THR A 68 -5.89 -16.70 -3.98
N GLU A 69 -6.61 -17.60 -3.31
CA GLU A 69 -7.00 -18.89 -3.90
C GLU A 69 -7.96 -18.73 -5.09
N GLU A 70 -8.81 -17.72 -5.07
CA GLU A 70 -9.70 -17.39 -6.20
C GLU A 70 -8.89 -17.09 -7.47
N ALA A 71 -7.83 -16.28 -7.34
CA ALA A 71 -6.94 -16.00 -8.46
C ALA A 71 -6.13 -17.22 -8.91
N LYS A 72 -5.76 -18.13 -7.99
CA LYS A 72 -5.11 -19.40 -8.36
C LYS A 72 -6.04 -20.26 -9.22
N GLU A 73 -7.29 -20.41 -8.82
CA GLU A 73 -8.30 -21.14 -9.61
C GLU A 73 -8.51 -20.51 -10.99
N GLY A 74 -8.61 -19.17 -11.07
CA GLY A 74 -8.74 -18.48 -12.35
C GLY A 74 -7.57 -18.75 -13.29
N ARG A 75 -6.32 -18.69 -12.78
CA ARG A 75 -5.12 -19.00 -13.56
C ARG A 75 -5.07 -20.46 -14.01
N ASN A 76 -5.35 -21.40 -13.11
CA ASN A 76 -5.30 -22.83 -13.41
C ASN A 76 -6.38 -23.23 -14.42
N ALA A 77 -7.61 -22.76 -14.26
CA ALA A 77 -8.70 -23.04 -15.19
C ALA A 77 -8.38 -22.56 -16.61
N PHE A 78 -7.72 -21.40 -16.76
CA PHE A 78 -7.24 -20.91 -18.05
C PHE A 78 -6.19 -21.85 -18.68
N LEU A 79 -5.17 -22.26 -17.91
CA LEU A 79 -4.12 -23.16 -18.38
C LEU A 79 -4.68 -24.55 -18.75
N GLU A 80 -5.62 -25.04 -17.97
CA GLU A 80 -6.29 -26.33 -18.14
C GLU A 80 -7.44 -26.28 -19.16
N LYS A 81 -7.72 -25.10 -19.75
CA LYS A 81 -8.80 -24.86 -20.73
C LYS A 81 -10.18 -25.33 -20.26
N ARG A 82 -10.45 -25.19 -18.96
CA ARG A 82 -11.74 -25.51 -18.35
C ARG A 82 -12.42 -24.26 -17.84
N LYS A 83 -13.73 -24.36 -17.58
CA LYS A 83 -14.47 -23.30 -16.90
C LYS A 83 -13.96 -23.19 -15.44
N PRO A 84 -13.68 -21.98 -14.92
CA PRO A 84 -13.32 -21.83 -13.52
C PRO A 84 -14.52 -22.11 -12.61
N ASN A 85 -14.25 -22.66 -11.44
CA ASN A 85 -15.20 -22.87 -10.37
C ASN A 85 -14.80 -22.05 -9.14
N PHE A 86 -15.39 -20.87 -9.01
CA PHE A 86 -15.13 -19.96 -7.88
C PHE A 86 -15.95 -20.29 -6.63
N GLY A 87 -16.58 -21.46 -6.52
CA GLY A 87 -17.38 -21.84 -5.35
C GLY A 87 -18.83 -21.30 -5.36
N LYS A 88 -19.56 -21.59 -4.28
CA LYS A 88 -20.95 -21.14 -4.06
C LYS A 88 -21.01 -20.21 -2.85
N ASN A 89 -21.88 -19.19 -2.89
CA ASN A 89 -22.10 -18.20 -1.82
C ASN A 89 -20.92 -17.25 -1.51
N ASN A 90 -20.10 -16.92 -2.50
CA ASN A 90 -18.94 -16.02 -2.32
C ASN A 90 -19.22 -14.53 -2.53
N TRP A 91 -20.49 -14.16 -2.74
CA TRP A 91 -20.94 -12.77 -2.78
C TRP A 91 -21.13 -12.24 -1.36
N ILE A 92 -20.02 -11.97 -0.67
CA ILE A 92 -20.04 -11.34 0.65
C ILE A 92 -20.50 -9.87 0.55
N PRO A 93 -21.17 -9.32 1.58
CA PRO A 93 -21.62 -7.92 1.59
C PRO A 93 -20.50 -6.89 1.46
#